data_AF-A0A921BA99-F1
#
_entry.id   AF-A0A921BA99-F1
#
_cell.length_a   1.000
_cell.length_b   1.000
_cell.length_c   1.000
_cell.angle_alpha   90.00
_cell.angle_beta   90.00
_cell.angle_gamma   90.00
#
_symmetry.space_group_name_H-M   'P 1'
#
loop_
_entity.id
_entity.type
_entity.pdbx_description
1 polymer ?
#
loop_
_entity_poly.entity_id
_entity_poly.type
_entity_poly.pdbx_seq_one_letter_code
_entity_poly.pdbx_strand_id
1 'polypeptide(L)'
;MCFNPNLTLLINLLLKHEIEIDLGGAEHILKCIDNLKNSYPDYKLTVDPEKQGSNVLIQVNDTQIELSLNLLENLSAYDYSQLFQEHLNLKTALGKEWSGTD
;
A
#
# COMPACT_ATOMS: atom_id res chain seq x y z
N MET A 1 4.44 17.35 -10.88
CA MET A 1 4.36 16.14 -10.06
C MET A 1 3.37 15.20 -10.73
N CYS A 2 3.82 14.08 -11.27
CA CYS A 2 2.93 13.08 -11.87
C CYS A 2 2.24 12.32 -10.73
N PHE A 3 1.06 12.80 -10.33
CA PHE A 3 0.22 12.15 -9.33
C PHE A 3 -0.35 10.88 -9.97
N ASN A 4 0.09 9.71 -9.49
CA ASN A 4 -0.52 8.45 -9.92
C ASN A 4 -1.63 8.09 -8.93
N PRO A 5 -2.91 8.25 -9.30
CA PRO A 5 -4.02 8.00 -8.37
C PRO A 5 -4.06 6.56 -7.89
N ASN A 6 -3.63 5.59 -8.72
CA ASN A 6 -3.58 4.18 -8.34
C ASN A 6 -2.51 3.93 -7.27
N LEU A 7 -1.39 4.66 -7.33
CA LEU A 7 -0.35 4.53 -6.30
C LEU A 7 -0.83 5.09 -4.97
N THR A 8 -1.53 6.22 -4.98
CA THR A 8 -2.14 6.80 -3.78
C THR A 8 -3.17 5.85 -3.17
N LEU A 9 -4.02 5.23 -3.99
CA LEU A 9 -4.98 4.22 -3.52
C LEU A 9 -4.27 3.02 -2.87
N LEU A 10 -3.19 2.54 -3.48
CA LEU A 10 -2.39 1.46 -2.92
C LEU A 10 -1.80 1.85 -1.56
N ILE A 11 -1.11 2.99 -1.48
CA ILE A 11 -0.51 3.48 -0.24
C ILE A 11 -1.56 3.60 0.86
N ASN A 12 -2.72 4.20 0.56
CA ASN A 12 -3.81 4.33 1.53
C ASN A 12 -4.32 2.97 2.03
N LEU A 13 -4.42 1.96 1.16
CA LEU A 13 -4.80 0.61 1.57
C LEU A 13 -3.75 0.00 2.51
N LEU A 14 -2.47 0.11 2.18
CA LEU A 14 -1.39 -0.44 3.00
C LEU A 14 -1.33 0.24 4.37
N LEU A 15 -1.43 1.57 4.42
CA LEU A 15 -1.52 2.34 5.68
C LEU A 15 -2.71 1.89 6.53
N LYS A 16 -3.89 1.75 5.92
CA LYS A 16 -5.13 1.34 6.61
C LYS A 16 -5.01 -0.03 7.28
N HIS A 17 -4.28 -0.96 6.66
CA HIS A 17 -4.04 -2.31 7.19
C HIS A 17 -2.74 -2.43 7.97
N GLU A 18 -2.08 -1.30 8.25
CA GLU A 18 -0.83 -1.24 9.00
C GLU A 18 0.25 -2.16 8.38
N ILE A 19 0.27 -2.25 7.05
CA ILE A 19 1.25 -3.04 6.29
C ILE A 19 2.50 -2.21 6.09
N GLU A 20 3.61 -2.68 6.66
CA GLU A 20 4.92 -2.09 6.44
C GLU A 20 5.51 -2.54 5.10
N ILE A 21 6.17 -1.60 4.40
CA ILE A 21 7.00 -1.90 3.24
C ILE A 21 8.44 -1.67 3.69
N ASP A 22 9.24 -2.73 3.66
CA ASP A 22 10.66 -2.66 3.95
C ASP A 22 11.49 -2.42 2.67
N LEU A 23 12.78 -2.16 2.83
CA LEU A 23 13.72 -1.98 1.73
C LEU A 23 13.79 -3.24 0.86
N GLY A 24 13.28 -3.12 -0.37
CA GLY A 24 13.37 -4.19 -1.35
C GLY A 24 12.91 -3.73 -2.73
N GLY A 25 13.24 -4.52 -3.76
CA GLY A 25 12.73 -4.29 -5.12
C GLY A 25 11.22 -4.55 -5.22
N ALA A 26 10.66 -4.41 -6.43
CA ALA A 26 9.23 -4.60 -6.66
C ALA A 26 8.72 -5.97 -6.18
N GLU A 27 9.51 -7.03 -6.26
CA GLU A 27 9.14 -8.35 -5.72
C GLU A 27 8.85 -8.33 -4.21
N HIS A 28 9.61 -7.56 -3.44
CA HIS A 28 9.39 -7.43 -2.00
C HIS A 28 8.11 -6.64 -1.73
N ILE A 29 7.91 -5.55 -2.46
CA ILE A 29 6.72 -4.71 -2.36
C ILE A 29 5.47 -5.54 -2.71
N LEU A 30 5.51 -6.34 -3.77
CA LEU A 30 4.42 -7.25 -4.13
C LEU A 30 4.08 -8.23 -3.01
N LYS A 31 5.08 -8.78 -2.30
CA LYS A 31 4.84 -9.65 -1.14
C LYS A 31 4.17 -8.90 0.02
N CYS A 32 4.58 -7.65 0.28
CA CYS A 32 3.90 -6.81 1.27
C CYS A 32 2.44 -6.57 0.88
N ILE A 33 2.18 -6.23 -0.39
CA ILE A 33 0.82 -6.03 -0.92
C ILE A 33 0.00 -7.33 -0.82
N ASP A 34 0.62 -8.49 -1.06
CA ASP A 34 -0.01 -9.80 -0.93
C ASP A 34 -0.55 -10.08 0.49
N ASN A 35 -0.02 -9.40 1.52
CA ASN A 35 -0.58 -9.50 2.87
C ASN A 35 -2.02 -8.97 2.98
N LEU A 36 -2.49 -8.16 2.02
CA LEU A 36 -3.88 -7.70 1.96
C LEU A 36 -4.88 -8.86 1.85
N LYS A 37 -4.46 -10.02 1.33
CA LYS A 37 -5.30 -11.24 1.29
C LYS A 37 -5.75 -11.72 2.67
N ASN A 38 -4.98 -11.37 3.72
CA ASN A 38 -5.34 -11.74 5.09
C ASN A 38 -6.52 -10.91 5.62
N SER A 39 -6.69 -9.69 5.11
CA SER A 39 -7.77 -8.78 5.50
C SER A 39 -8.95 -8.79 4.52
N TYR A 40 -8.72 -9.22 3.27
CA TYR A 40 -9.72 -9.19 2.19
C TYR A 40 -9.84 -10.55 1.50
N PRO A 41 -10.99 -11.24 1.63
CA PRO A 41 -11.20 -12.54 1.00
C PRO A 41 -11.28 -12.45 -0.54
N ASP A 42 -11.76 -11.32 -1.07
CA ASP A 42 -11.85 -11.05 -2.51
C ASP A 42 -10.56 -10.49 -3.12
N TYR A 43 -9.47 -10.45 -2.34
CA TYR A 43 -8.18 -9.97 -2.81
C TYR A 43 -7.65 -10.82 -3.97
N LYS A 44 -7.21 -10.15 -5.04
CA LYS A 44 -6.47 -10.78 -6.13
C LYS A 44 -5.30 -9.91 -6.55
N LEU A 45 -4.14 -10.54 -6.72
CA LEU A 45 -2.95 -9.95 -7.31
C LEU A 45 -2.64 -10.68 -8.61
N THR A 46 -2.53 -9.92 -9.70
CA THR A 46 -2.13 -10.45 -11.00
C THR A 46 -0.96 -9.63 -11.51
N VAL A 47 0.11 -10.33 -11.88
CA VAL A 47 1.31 -9.72 -12.46
C VAL A 47 1.49 -10.30 -13.84
N ASP A 48 1.49 -9.43 -14.84
CA ASP A 48 1.45 -9.78 -16.25
C ASP A 48 2.72 -9.24 -16.94
N PRO A 49 3.85 -9.98 -16.90
CA PRO A 49 5.15 -9.47 -17.33
C PRO A 49 5.21 -9.12 -18.82
N GLU A 50 4.28 -9.64 -19.62
CA GLU A 50 4.16 -9.35 -21.05
C GLU A 50 3.45 -8.01 -21.32
N LYS A 51 2.67 -7.49 -20.36
CA LYS A 51 1.97 -6.21 -20.49
C LYS A 51 2.95 -5.05 -20.28
N GLN A 52 2.98 -4.10 -21.22
CA GLN A 52 3.79 -2.89 -21.06
C GLN A 52 3.04 -1.82 -20.24
N GLY A 53 3.76 -1.14 -19.34
CA GLY A 53 3.15 -0.18 -18.43
C GLY A 53 2.45 -0.88 -17.28
N SER A 54 1.13 -1.02 -17.33
CA SER A 54 0.31 -1.52 -16.21
C SER A 54 0.31 -3.06 -16.08
N ASN A 55 1.47 -3.64 -15.78
CA ASN A 55 1.64 -5.09 -15.59
C ASN A 55 1.29 -5.60 -14.19
N VAL A 56 0.89 -4.75 -13.26
CA VAL A 56 0.42 -5.17 -11.94
C VAL A 56 -1.03 -4.76 -11.78
N LEU A 57 -1.89 -5.73 -11.49
CA LEU A 57 -3.31 -5.55 -11.21
C LEU A 57 -3.61 -6.06 -9.81
N ILE A 58 -4.14 -5.17 -8.97
CA ILE A 58 -4.55 -5.49 -7.61
C ILE A 58 -6.06 -5.24 -7.53
N GLN A 59 -6.81 -6.26 -7.17
CA GLN A 59 -8.25 -6.17 -6.98
C GLN A 59 -8.57 -6.42 -5.51
N VAL A 60 -9.26 -5.47 -4.88
CA VAL A 60 -9.65 -5.52 -3.47
C VAL A 60 -11.08 -5.01 -3.33
N ASN A 61 -12.01 -5.89 -2.96
CA ASN A 61 -13.45 -5.61 -3.03
C ASN A 61 -13.84 -5.13 -4.44
N ASP A 62 -14.51 -3.97 -4.54
CA ASP A 62 -14.93 -3.31 -5.79
C ASP A 62 -13.84 -2.39 -6.38
N THR A 63 -12.66 -2.30 -5.75
CA THR A 63 -11.57 -1.42 -6.21
C THR A 63 -10.56 -2.19 -7.03
N GLN A 64 -10.26 -1.67 -8.22
CA GLN A 64 -9.21 -2.16 -9.10
C GLN A 64 -8.07 -1.14 -9.17
N ILE A 65 -6.84 -1.58 -8.91
CA ILE A 65 -5.64 -0.75 -8.90
C ILE A 65 -4.69 -1.31 -9.95
N GLU A 66 -4.37 -0.49 -10.94
CA GLU A 66 -3.45 -0.82 -12.03
C GLU A 66 -2.14 -0.04 -11.90
N LEU A 67 -1.03 -0.75 -11.77
CA LEU A 67 0.30 -0.21 -11.54
C LEU A 67 1.32 -0.92 -12.44
N SER A 68 2.52 -0.36 -12.48
CA SER A 68 3.66 -0.98 -13.16
C SER A 68 4.69 -1.47 -12.14
N LEU A 69 5.35 -2.59 -12.44
CA LEU A 69 6.49 -3.08 -11.64
C LEU A 69 7.55 -2.00 -11.52
N ASN A 70 7.85 -1.28 -12.61
CA ASN A 70 8.78 -0.15 -12.59
C ASN A 70 8.36 0.92 -11.56
N LEU A 71 7.07 1.23 -11.45
CA LEU A 71 6.59 2.20 -10.44
C LEU A 71 6.78 1.67 -9.02
N LEU A 72 6.56 0.37 -8.79
CA LEU A 72 6.84 -0.26 -7.51
C LEU A 72 8.34 -0.26 -7.22
N GLU A 73 9.21 -0.57 -8.19
CA GLU A 73 10.68 -0.51 -8.01
C GLU A 73 11.18 0.89 -7.68
N ASN A 74 10.53 1.93 -8.22
CA ASN A 74 10.85 3.32 -7.93
C ASN A 74 10.13 3.83 -6.66
N LEU A 75 9.35 3.00 -5.97
CA LEU A 75 8.76 3.37 -4.68
C LEU A 75 9.88 3.43 -3.64
N SER A 76 10.10 4.62 -3.11
CA SER A 76 11.04 4.79 -2.01
C SER A 76 10.45 4.17 -0.74
N ALA A 77 11.03 3.05 -0.31
CA ALA A 77 10.68 2.43 0.96
C ALA A 77 10.86 3.43 2.12
N TYR A 78 11.89 4.27 2.05
CA TYR A 78 12.14 5.32 3.03
C TYR A 78 10.97 6.32 3.13
N ASP A 79 10.52 6.88 2.01
CA ASP A 79 9.39 7.81 1.98
C ASP A 79 8.10 7.13 2.50
N TYR A 80 7.88 5.87 2.13
CA TYR A 80 6.74 5.11 2.64
C TYR A 80 6.83 4.87 4.15
N SER A 81 7.99 4.45 4.68
CA SER A 81 8.18 4.23 6.12
C SER A 81 7.97 5.50 6.94
N GLN A 82 8.38 6.67 6.42
CA GLN A 82 8.08 7.95 7.05
C GLN A 82 6.57 8.20 7.13
N LEU A 83 5.85 8.06 6.01
CA LEU A 83 4.39 8.20 5.96
C LEU A 83 3.67 7.20 6.86
N PHE A 84 4.15 5.96 6.92
CA PHE A 84 3.63 4.90 7.78
C PHE A 84 3.76 5.28 9.25
N GLN A 85 4.94 5.74 9.67
CA GLN A 85 5.17 6.17 11.04
C GLN A 85 4.32 7.39 11.40
N GLU A 86 4.17 8.37 10.50
CA GLU A 86 3.28 9.51 10.68
C GLU A 86 1.82 9.06 10.84
N HIS A 87 1.36 8.12 10.01
CA HIS A 87 0.02 7.55 10.11
C HIS A 87 -0.22 6.90 11.48
N LEU A 88 0.74 6.10 11.98
CA LEU A 88 0.67 5.47 13.29
C LEU A 88 0.69 6.49 14.44
N ASN A 89 1.52 7.53 14.33
CA ASN A 89 1.59 8.60 15.32
C ASN A 89 0.25 9.35 15.40
N LEU A 90 -0.33 9.69 14.24
CA LEU A 90 -1.63 10.36 14.16
C LEU A 90 -2.75 9.47 14.71
N LYS A 91 -2.80 8.20 14.32
CA LYS A 91 -3.75 7.22 14.86
C LYS A 91 -3.63 7.11 16.38
N THR A 92 -2.42 7.09 16.91
CA THR A 92 -2.16 7.04 18.36
C THR A 92 -2.58 8.33 19.06
N ALA A 93 -2.30 9.50 18.48
CA ALA A 93 -2.70 10.79 19.04
C ALA A 93 -4.24 10.93 19.08
N LEU A 94 -4.91 10.59 17.98
CA LEU A 94 -6.38 10.59 17.89
C LEU A 94 -7.02 9.55 18.81
N GLY A 95 -6.39 8.38 18.96
CA GLY A 95 -6.85 7.34 19.89
C GLY A 95 -6.64 7.70 21.36
N LYS A 96 -5.61 8.47 21.70
CA LYS A 96 -5.36 8.97 23.06
C LYS A 96 -6.35 10.07 23.48
N GLU A 97 -6.95 10.78 22.54
CA GLU A 97 -7.92 11.85 22.84
C GLU A 97 -9.25 11.33 23.43
N TRP A 98 -9.49 10.02 23.42
CA TRP A 98 -10.70 9.39 23.97
C TRP A 98 -10.53 8.69 25.34
N SER A 99 -9.34 8.75 25.96
CA SER A 99 -9.13 8.24 27.32
C SER A 99 -8.91 9.34 28.36
N GLY A 100 -9.57 10.49 28.16
CA GLY A 100 -9.47 11.67 29.01
C GLY A 100 -10.81 12.18 29.51
N THR A 101 -11.61 11.35 30.17
CA THR A 101 -12.54 11.76 31.24
C THR A 101 -13.02 10.53 31.99
N ASP A 102 -12.34 10.21 33.09
CA ASP A 102 -12.97 9.83 34.36
C ASP A 102 -12.18 10.50 35.49
#